data_AF-K6A1Q9-F1
#
_entry.id   AF-K6A1Q9-F1
#
_cell.length_a   1.000
_cell.length_b   1.000
_cell.length_c   1.000
_cell.angle_alpha   90.00
_cell.angle_beta   90.00
_cell.angle_gamma   90.00
#
_symmetry.space_group_name_H-M   'P 1'
#
loop_
_entity.id
_entity.type
_entity.pdbx_description
1 polymer ?
#
loop_
_entity_poly.entity_id
_entity_poly.type
_entity_poly.pdbx_seq_one_letter_code
_entity_poly.pdbx_strand_id
1 'polypeptide(L)'
;MKGRLNPYRNLSAVVCLLAFLAFGCVSGEKGGSGDLDLPEIVEVDLQVGIADVAPSLQTKADEGEEVEREDKNALPGEQIHSLVVLIVNNSTQKIEKKFLPDLTNDEKAKEGELTSWSSEEFRLPKGTKRIYALANWESLKNETLKAAIEAKEGDEMPKLPEDVSWPEGGFHPKERIYLPMSYVETWEVSSSVKKRIELTRLVSRLQVEVTNATNHELQLDGLTLGSFNNRTLLLGGSIKDWSGKSDVDFLPAKKTLQPMGDKLDKYTSEWMYVFESSMQDGFKLDFETTSQGNVYHDPEMHSGTRSTKNTEVKRNHIWNLNLWVCGYTLTLKLEGENPPIGGYPVMTWEEMKGLSGTLYGGGPFTIEIGELQSLNEGTPVPENIQWSIESESVENSELLIDKLELTDTTIKGRMAGHPVDGKTVLTFKLQATSNSRMISVFPVTLKFAEIFDL
;
A
#
# COMPACT_ATOMS: atom_id res chain seq x y z
N MET A 1 -79.60 64.97 16.76
CA MET A 1 -80.50 63.79 16.77
C MET A 1 -79.71 62.65 16.12
N LYS A 2 -78.90 61.80 16.76
CA LYS A 2 -79.01 60.96 17.98
C LYS A 2 -80.23 60.03 17.98
N GLY A 3 -79.97 58.75 17.72
CA GLY A 3 -80.87 57.60 17.97
C GLY A 3 -80.48 56.37 17.15
N ARG A 4 -79.61 55.48 17.69
CA ARG A 4 -79.92 54.13 18.23
C ARG A 4 -79.90 53.03 17.14
N LEU A 5 -78.82 52.26 16.99
CA LEU A 5 -78.44 51.03 17.73
C LEU A 5 -79.57 49.99 17.81
N ASN A 6 -79.38 48.86 17.14
CA ASN A 6 -80.09 47.60 17.41
C ASN A 6 -79.08 46.46 17.58
N PRO A 7 -79.18 45.60 18.61
CA PRO A 7 -78.18 44.58 18.96
C PRO A 7 -78.58 43.14 18.58
N TYR A 8 -77.54 42.32 18.35
CA TYR A 8 -77.37 40.88 18.57
C TYR A 8 -78.55 39.88 18.47
N ARG A 9 -78.36 38.85 17.62
CA ARG A 9 -78.69 37.44 17.95
C ARG A 9 -77.43 36.57 17.84
N ASN A 10 -77.22 35.82 18.92
CA ASN A 10 -76.25 34.75 19.22
C ASN A 10 -76.00 33.75 18.07
N LEU A 11 -74.76 33.37 17.77
CA LEU A 11 -73.81 32.45 18.46
C LEU A 11 -73.97 30.99 18.01
N SER A 12 -73.07 30.54 17.13
CA SER A 12 -72.36 29.25 17.15
C SER A 12 -71.30 29.33 16.04
N ALA A 13 -70.07 29.73 16.36
CA ALA A 13 -68.97 28.87 16.76
C ALA A 13 -68.17 28.38 15.53
N VAL A 14 -66.89 28.80 15.49
CA VAL A 14 -65.73 28.09 14.92
C VAL A 14 -65.64 28.12 13.38
N VAL A 15 -64.52 28.44 12.71
CA VAL A 15 -63.15 28.90 12.99
C VAL A 15 -62.60 29.30 11.61
N CYS A 16 -61.72 30.32 11.57
CA CYS A 16 -60.68 30.67 10.58
C CYS A 16 -60.91 30.50 9.06
N LEU A 17 -60.27 31.24 8.15
CA LEU A 17 -59.55 32.50 8.05
C LEU A 17 -58.96 32.47 6.62
N LEU A 18 -59.23 33.47 5.79
CA LEU A 18 -58.41 33.97 4.67
C LEU A 18 -58.08 33.06 3.46
N ALA A 19 -58.58 33.46 2.30
CA ALA A 19 -57.76 33.86 1.14
C ALA A 19 -58.65 34.53 0.09
N PHE A 20 -58.24 35.68 -0.47
CA PHE A 20 -58.35 35.99 -1.91
C PHE A 20 -57.67 37.34 -2.20
N LEU A 21 -56.42 37.28 -2.66
CA LEU A 21 -55.90 38.23 -3.65
C LEU A 21 -55.29 37.42 -4.80
N ALA A 22 -55.49 37.94 -6.00
CA ALA A 22 -55.67 37.18 -7.22
C ALA A 22 -54.38 36.67 -7.87
N PHE A 23 -54.53 35.51 -8.50
CA PHE A 23 -53.65 34.97 -9.53
C PHE A 23 -53.78 35.79 -10.83
N GLY A 24 -52.64 36.08 -11.46
CA GLY A 24 -52.54 36.21 -12.92
C GLY A 24 -52.24 34.83 -13.51
N CYS A 25 -53.15 34.36 -14.36
CA CYS A 25 -53.14 33.04 -14.97
C CYS A 25 -52.09 32.90 -16.08
N VAL A 26 -51.42 31.74 -16.15
CA VAL A 26 -51.20 31.01 -17.41
C VAL A 26 -51.39 29.51 -17.14
N SER A 27 -52.37 28.94 -17.85
CA SER A 27 -52.53 27.57 -18.36
C SER A 27 -51.71 26.45 -17.71
N GLY A 28 -52.25 25.36 -17.17
CA GLY A 28 -53.55 24.73 -17.38
C GLY A 28 -53.37 23.25 -17.76
N GLU A 29 -52.93 22.41 -16.83
CA GLU A 29 -53.33 21.00 -16.79
C GLU A 29 -53.36 20.55 -15.32
N LYS A 30 -54.56 20.19 -14.84
CA LYS A 30 -54.83 19.75 -13.46
C LYS A 30 -54.89 18.22 -13.47
N GLY A 31 -53.94 17.59 -12.79
CA GLY A 31 -54.03 16.20 -12.37
C GLY A 31 -52.99 15.92 -11.30
N GLY A 32 -53.44 15.60 -10.09
CA GLY A 32 -52.59 15.21 -8.97
C GLY A 32 -52.34 16.34 -7.97
N SER A 33 -52.77 16.11 -6.73
CA SER A 33 -52.29 16.81 -5.54
C SER A 33 -50.77 17.00 -5.63
N GLY A 34 -50.32 18.24 -5.79
CA GLY A 34 -48.92 18.59 -5.62
C GLY A 34 -48.56 18.50 -4.15
N ASP A 35 -48.33 17.29 -3.67
CA ASP A 35 -47.31 17.11 -2.65
C ASP A 35 -46.04 17.75 -3.23
N LEU A 36 -45.36 18.58 -2.42
CA LEU A 36 -43.99 18.92 -2.70
C LEU A 36 -43.27 17.60 -2.96
N ASP A 37 -42.67 17.45 -4.15
CA ASP A 37 -41.96 16.25 -4.57
C ASP A 37 -40.74 16.11 -3.64
N LEU A 38 -40.98 15.57 -2.45
CA LEU A 38 -39.98 15.35 -1.43
C LEU A 38 -39.02 14.31 -2.02
N PRO A 39 -37.71 14.55 -1.95
CA PRO A 39 -36.76 13.64 -2.55
C PRO A 39 -36.98 12.25 -1.95
N GLU A 40 -37.18 11.26 -2.82
CA GLU A 40 -37.47 9.89 -2.42
C GLU A 40 -36.38 9.40 -1.47
N ILE A 41 -36.76 8.81 -0.34
CA ILE A 41 -35.85 8.42 0.74
C ILE A 41 -35.68 6.90 0.72
N VAL A 42 -34.44 6.42 0.90
CA VAL A 42 -34.11 5.00 1.02
C VAL A 42 -33.42 4.69 2.35
N GLU A 43 -33.43 3.42 2.74
CA GLU A 43 -32.75 2.92 3.95
C GLU A 43 -31.39 2.35 3.58
N VAL A 44 -30.36 2.79 4.28
CA VAL A 44 -28.96 2.48 4.00
C VAL A 44 -28.29 2.08 5.31
N ASP A 45 -27.34 1.16 5.26
CA ASP A 45 -26.34 0.97 6.30
C ASP A 45 -24.93 1.08 5.72
N LEU A 46 -23.97 1.51 6.53
CA LEU A 46 -22.56 1.59 6.16
C LEU A 46 -21.78 0.48 6.85
N GLN A 47 -20.84 -0.11 6.12
CA GLN A 47 -19.76 -0.89 6.68
C GLN A 47 -18.43 -0.27 6.24
N VAL A 48 -17.64 0.15 7.22
CA VAL A 48 -16.32 0.72 7.02
C VAL A 48 -15.28 -0.28 7.48
N GLY A 49 -14.35 -0.63 6.60
CA GLY A 49 -13.19 -1.46 6.89
C GLY A 49 -11.93 -0.84 6.32
N ILE A 50 -10.85 -1.62 6.32
CA ILE A 50 -9.54 -1.21 5.83
C ILE A 50 -9.25 -2.01 4.57
N ALA A 51 -8.67 -1.35 3.56
CA ALA A 51 -8.24 -2.03 2.34
C ALA A 51 -7.03 -2.92 2.65
N ASP A 52 -7.05 -4.16 2.16
CA ASP A 52 -5.90 -5.06 2.21
C ASP A 52 -4.64 -4.40 1.60
N VAL A 53 -3.47 -4.79 2.09
CA VAL A 53 -2.19 -4.37 1.50
C VAL A 53 -2.08 -4.97 0.09
N ALA A 54 -2.40 -4.15 -0.92
CA ALA A 54 -2.46 -4.47 -2.36
C ALA A 54 -3.45 -5.63 -2.70
N PRO A 55 -4.72 -5.33 -3.07
CA PRO A 55 -5.04 -4.75 -4.38
C PRO A 55 -6.00 -3.54 -4.34
N SER A 56 -5.94 -2.74 -5.41
CA SER A 56 -6.53 -1.39 -5.50
C SER A 56 -7.87 -1.30 -6.25
N LEU A 57 -8.72 -2.34 -6.26
CA LEU A 57 -9.98 -2.29 -7.02
C LEU A 57 -11.12 -3.01 -6.28
N GLN A 58 -12.08 -2.23 -5.79
CA GLN A 58 -13.43 -2.69 -5.53
C GLN A 58 -14.03 -3.18 -6.85
N THR A 59 -14.44 -4.44 -6.93
CA THR A 59 -15.32 -4.86 -8.02
C THR A 59 -16.77 -4.74 -7.55
N LYS A 60 -17.69 -4.38 -8.45
CA LYS A 60 -19.14 -4.34 -8.11
C LYS A 60 -19.70 -5.69 -7.64
N ALA A 61 -18.93 -6.77 -7.75
CA ALA A 61 -19.31 -8.12 -7.33
C ALA A 61 -19.09 -8.37 -5.82
N ASP A 62 -18.38 -7.50 -5.10
CA ASP A 62 -18.11 -7.65 -3.66
C ASP A 62 -19.26 -7.13 -2.75
N GLU A 63 -20.33 -6.60 -3.34
CA GLU A 63 -21.52 -6.14 -2.61
C GLU A 63 -22.40 -7.35 -2.19
N GLY A 64 -22.14 -7.96 -1.02
CA GLY A 64 -23.06 -8.96 -0.45
C GLY A 64 -22.54 -9.94 0.61
N GLU A 65 -21.23 -10.20 0.69
CA GLU A 65 -20.68 -11.20 1.64
C GLU A 65 -20.11 -10.57 2.91
N GLU A 66 -20.56 -10.91 4.12
CA GLU A 66 -19.85 -10.52 5.34
C GLU A 66 -18.39 -10.96 5.28
N VAL A 67 -17.48 -10.01 5.19
CA VAL A 67 -16.05 -10.32 5.37
C VAL A 67 -15.49 -9.25 6.28
N GLU A 68 -15.32 -9.60 7.56
CA GLU A 68 -14.20 -9.07 8.32
C GLU A 68 -12.94 -9.51 7.56
N ARG A 69 -12.51 -8.73 6.55
CA ARG A 69 -11.19 -8.92 5.94
C ARG A 69 -10.19 -8.36 6.93
N GLU A 70 -9.64 -9.26 7.72
CA GLU A 70 -8.49 -8.96 8.56
C GLU A 70 -7.29 -8.72 7.64
N ASP A 71 -6.74 -7.51 7.64
CA ASP A 71 -5.43 -7.23 7.05
C ASP A 71 -4.37 -8.00 7.84
N LYS A 72 -4.06 -9.22 7.41
CA LYS A 72 -3.11 -10.13 8.08
C LYS A 72 -1.70 -9.57 8.17
N ASN A 73 -1.38 -8.53 7.41
CA ASN A 73 -0.07 -7.90 7.38
C ASN A 73 0.02 -6.68 8.32
N ALA A 74 -1.10 -6.25 8.90
CA ALA A 74 -1.14 -5.13 9.84
C ALA A 74 -0.30 -5.42 11.09
N LEU A 75 0.53 -4.45 11.46
CA LEU A 75 1.22 -4.42 12.75
C LEU A 75 0.36 -3.75 13.81
N PRO A 76 0.72 -3.91 15.10
CA PRO A 76 0.00 -3.25 16.17
C PRO A 76 -0.09 -1.73 15.99
N GLY A 77 -1.31 -1.19 16.12
CA GLY A 77 -1.66 0.22 15.96
C GLY A 77 -1.83 0.70 14.51
N GLU A 78 -1.77 -0.18 13.52
CA GLU A 78 -1.93 0.19 12.10
C GLU A 78 -3.39 0.25 11.61
N GLN A 79 -4.36 -0.06 12.47
CA GLN A 79 -5.79 -0.12 12.15
C GLN A 79 -6.55 1.13 12.63
N ILE A 80 -7.89 1.05 12.74
CA ILE A 80 -8.74 2.19 13.09
C ILE A 80 -8.66 2.47 14.60
N HIS A 81 -8.35 3.72 14.93
CA HIS A 81 -8.48 4.32 16.26
C HIS A 81 -9.70 5.25 16.33
N SER A 82 -9.87 6.08 15.30
CA SER A 82 -10.95 7.05 15.17
C SER A 82 -11.55 6.96 13.77
N LEU A 83 -12.82 7.35 13.62
CA LEU A 83 -13.50 7.32 12.33
C LEU A 83 -14.45 8.52 12.18
N VAL A 84 -14.49 9.10 10.99
CA VAL A 84 -15.57 9.97 10.54
C VAL A 84 -16.01 9.57 9.13
N VAL A 85 -17.32 9.59 8.88
CA VAL A 85 -17.90 9.46 7.53
C VAL A 85 -18.83 10.63 7.28
N LEU A 86 -18.67 11.29 6.13
CA LEU A 86 -19.50 12.40 5.66
C LEU A 86 -20.12 12.00 4.32
N ILE A 87 -21.45 12.05 4.25
CA ILE A 87 -22.21 11.86 3.01
C ILE A 87 -22.72 13.23 2.58
N VAL A 88 -22.22 13.69 1.44
CA VAL A 88 -22.46 15.04 0.92
C VAL A 88 -23.31 14.94 -0.34
N ASN A 89 -24.35 15.77 -0.44
CA ASN A 89 -25.09 15.92 -1.67
C ASN A 89 -24.18 16.50 -2.77
N ASN A 90 -23.97 15.78 -3.86
CA ASN A 90 -22.97 16.18 -4.85
C ASN A 90 -23.32 17.50 -5.56
N SER A 91 -24.61 17.83 -5.69
CA SER A 91 -25.06 19.05 -6.37
C SER A 91 -25.08 20.27 -5.45
N THR A 92 -25.57 20.12 -4.21
CA THR A 92 -25.72 21.25 -3.27
C THR A 92 -24.54 21.43 -2.34
N GLN A 93 -23.59 20.47 -2.32
CA GLN A 93 -22.46 20.40 -1.41
C GLN A 93 -22.85 20.39 0.08
N LYS A 94 -24.11 20.11 0.42
CA LYS A 94 -24.57 19.99 1.81
C LYS A 94 -24.27 18.62 2.39
N ILE A 95 -23.86 18.59 3.65
CA ILE A 95 -23.68 17.36 4.43
C ILE A 95 -25.07 16.81 4.77
N GLU A 96 -25.49 15.72 4.14
CA GLU A 96 -26.78 15.07 4.40
C GLU A 96 -26.71 14.08 5.55
N LYS A 97 -25.54 13.47 5.77
CA LYS A 97 -25.30 12.55 6.88
C LYS A 97 -23.87 12.64 7.39
N LYS A 98 -23.71 12.54 8.71
CA LYS A 98 -22.41 12.47 9.38
C LYS A 98 -22.40 11.34 10.40
N PHE A 99 -21.37 10.51 10.33
CA PHE A 99 -21.04 9.54 11.36
C PHE A 99 -19.73 9.93 12.03
N LEU A 100 -19.76 10.00 13.35
CA LEU A 100 -18.60 10.19 14.21
C LEU A 100 -18.80 9.26 15.42
N PRO A 101 -18.59 7.94 15.25
CA PRO A 101 -18.85 6.97 16.31
C PRO A 101 -18.00 7.26 17.55
N ASP A 102 -18.61 7.10 18.73
CA ASP A 102 -17.88 7.16 19.99
C ASP A 102 -17.14 5.83 20.21
N LEU A 103 -15.88 5.80 19.80
CA LEU A 103 -14.99 4.65 19.96
C LEU A 103 -14.15 4.72 21.25
N THR A 104 -14.41 5.68 22.15
CA THR A 104 -13.55 5.90 23.33
C THR A 104 -13.55 4.72 24.30
N ASN A 105 -14.60 3.89 24.31
CA ASN A 105 -14.73 2.71 25.15
C ASN A 105 -14.49 1.39 24.39
N ASP A 106 -14.17 1.44 23.10
CA ASP A 106 -13.85 0.25 22.32
C ASP A 106 -12.38 -0.15 22.59
N GLU A 107 -12.16 -1.34 23.14
CA GLU A 107 -10.82 -1.80 23.51
C GLU A 107 -9.89 -1.96 22.31
N LYS A 108 -10.41 -2.36 21.14
CA LYS A 108 -9.61 -2.46 19.92
C LYS A 108 -9.27 -1.07 19.39
N ALA A 109 -10.25 -0.16 19.34
CA ALA A 109 -10.01 1.19 18.86
C ALA A 109 -9.00 1.94 19.73
N LYS A 110 -9.03 1.78 21.06
CA LYS A 110 -8.04 2.37 21.98
C LYS A 110 -6.59 2.02 21.64
N GLU A 111 -6.37 0.84 21.08
CA GLU A 111 -5.05 0.35 20.68
C GLU A 111 -4.75 0.58 19.19
N GLY A 112 -5.72 1.09 18.43
CA GLY A 112 -5.60 1.24 16.97
C GLY A 112 -5.71 -0.09 16.24
N GLU A 113 -6.53 -1.00 16.76
CA GLU A 113 -6.72 -2.39 16.29
C GLU A 113 -8.14 -2.66 15.74
N LEU A 114 -9.00 -1.64 15.66
CA LEU A 114 -10.35 -1.83 15.13
C LEU A 114 -10.27 -2.06 13.62
N THR A 115 -10.69 -3.24 13.16
CA THR A 115 -10.60 -3.64 11.74
C THR A 115 -11.81 -3.19 10.93
N SER A 116 -12.97 -3.03 11.58
CA SER A 116 -14.19 -2.58 10.92
C SER A 116 -15.16 -1.89 11.89
N TRP A 117 -16.05 -1.08 11.32
CA TRP A 117 -17.17 -0.45 12.02
C TRP A 117 -18.41 -0.49 11.12
N SER A 118 -19.58 -0.74 11.70
CA SER A 118 -20.86 -0.69 10.98
C SER A 118 -21.78 0.34 11.59
N SER A 119 -22.52 1.06 10.74
CA SER A 119 -23.57 1.96 11.20
C SER A 119 -24.85 1.20 11.51
N GLU A 120 -25.73 1.80 12.31
CA GLU A 120 -27.15 1.45 12.26
C GLU A 120 -27.75 1.86 10.90
N GLU A 121 -28.90 1.29 10.56
CA GLU A 121 -29.66 1.72 9.39
C GLU A 121 -30.08 3.20 9.52
N PHE A 122 -29.98 3.93 8.42
CA PHE A 122 -30.35 5.34 8.35
C PHE A 122 -31.04 5.69 7.04
N ARG A 123 -31.76 6.80 7.06
CA ARG A 123 -32.50 7.31 5.92
C ARG A 123 -31.67 8.31 5.13
N LEU A 124 -31.61 8.12 3.81
CA LEU A 124 -30.87 8.98 2.90
C LEU A 124 -31.72 9.32 1.67
N PRO A 125 -31.81 10.60 1.24
CA PRO A 125 -32.48 10.95 0.00
C PRO A 125 -31.75 10.34 -1.21
N LYS A 126 -32.50 9.90 -2.22
CA LYS A 126 -31.93 9.40 -3.49
C LYS A 126 -31.10 10.46 -4.21
N GLY A 127 -30.30 10.00 -5.17
CA GLY A 127 -29.48 10.80 -6.06
C GLY A 127 -27.98 10.69 -5.79
N THR A 128 -27.20 11.44 -6.56
CA THR A 128 -25.74 11.42 -6.52
C THR A 128 -25.19 12.03 -5.23
N LYS A 129 -24.40 11.25 -4.49
CA LYS A 129 -23.71 11.64 -3.27
C LYS A 129 -22.20 11.57 -3.46
N ARG A 130 -21.48 12.29 -2.61
CA ARG A 130 -20.05 12.12 -2.42
C ARG A 130 -19.79 11.67 -0.99
N ILE A 131 -19.13 10.53 -0.85
CA ILE A 131 -18.74 9.98 0.45
C ILE A 131 -17.30 10.41 0.71
N TYR A 132 -17.06 10.92 1.91
CA TYR A 132 -15.71 11.06 2.47
C TYR A 132 -15.64 10.24 3.75
N ALA A 133 -14.69 9.30 3.84
CA ALA A 133 -14.40 8.62 5.09
C ALA A 133 -12.93 8.84 5.45
N LEU A 134 -12.68 9.09 6.73
CA LEU A 134 -11.36 9.37 7.26
C LEU A 134 -11.21 8.63 8.59
N ALA A 135 -10.08 7.96 8.76
CA ALA A 135 -9.70 7.36 10.03
C ALA A 135 -8.38 7.94 10.51
N ASN A 136 -8.24 8.04 11.83
CA ASN A 136 -7.02 8.48 12.51
C ASN A 136 -6.51 9.85 12.04
N TRP A 137 -7.41 10.68 11.54
CA TRP A 137 -7.12 11.95 10.87
C TRP A 137 -6.49 12.98 11.84
N GLU A 138 -6.75 12.85 13.14
CA GLU A 138 -6.17 13.67 14.20
C GLU A 138 -4.65 13.54 14.27
N SER A 139 -4.10 12.41 13.83
CA SER A 139 -2.65 12.17 13.76
C SER A 139 -1.93 13.14 12.82
N LEU A 140 -2.65 13.72 11.84
CA LEU A 140 -2.14 14.70 10.90
C LEU A 140 -2.02 16.11 11.50
N LYS A 141 -2.65 16.40 12.64
CA LYS A 141 -2.67 17.73 13.30
C LYS A 141 -2.98 18.89 12.32
N ASN A 142 -3.94 18.69 11.41
CA ASN A 142 -4.29 19.65 10.37
C ASN A 142 -5.59 20.41 10.74
N GLU A 143 -5.49 21.71 10.99
CA GLU A 143 -6.64 22.54 11.42
C GLU A 143 -7.72 22.70 10.34
N THR A 144 -7.34 22.73 9.05
CA THR A 144 -8.32 22.78 7.95
C THR A 144 -9.13 21.48 7.89
N LEU A 145 -8.46 20.33 8.04
CA LEU A 145 -9.11 19.03 8.09
C LEU A 145 -10.06 18.93 9.30
N LYS A 146 -9.57 19.35 10.47
CA LYS A 146 -10.35 19.37 11.72
C LYS A 146 -11.61 20.23 11.56
N ALA A 147 -11.49 21.44 11.01
CA ALA A 147 -12.63 22.32 10.78
C ALA A 147 -13.67 21.70 9.82
N ALA A 148 -13.22 21.00 8.78
CA ALA A 148 -14.11 20.27 7.88
C ALA A 148 -14.85 19.12 8.59
N ILE A 149 -14.16 18.42 9.48
CA ILE A 149 -14.73 17.32 10.27
C ILE A 149 -15.68 17.84 11.35
N GLU A 150 -15.50 19.05 11.88
CA GLU A 150 -16.37 19.65 12.88
C GLU A 150 -17.71 20.18 12.30
N ALA A 151 -17.81 20.34 10.97
CA ALA A 151 -19.04 20.74 10.28
C ALA A 151 -20.22 19.80 10.59
N LYS A 152 -21.44 20.35 10.67
CA LYS A 152 -22.64 19.61 11.10
C LYS A 152 -23.47 19.15 9.89
N GLU A 153 -24.33 18.16 10.12
CA GLU A 153 -25.37 17.81 9.14
C GLU A 153 -26.20 19.06 8.80
N GLY A 154 -26.44 19.27 7.51
CA GLY A 154 -27.13 20.44 6.95
C GLY A 154 -26.22 21.59 6.52
N ASP A 155 -24.99 21.67 7.05
CA ASP A 155 -24.01 22.68 6.63
C ASP A 155 -23.47 22.38 5.23
N GLU A 156 -22.95 23.41 4.56
CA GLU A 156 -22.15 23.24 3.35
C GLU A 156 -20.80 22.61 3.72
N MET A 157 -20.38 21.60 2.95
CA MET A 157 -19.14 20.87 3.18
C MET A 157 -17.94 21.80 3.04
N PRO A 158 -17.15 22.02 4.11
CA PRO A 158 -15.95 22.83 4.00
C PRO A 158 -14.94 22.19 3.05
N LYS A 159 -14.13 23.03 2.41
CA LYS A 159 -13.05 22.54 1.54
C LYS A 159 -12.03 21.76 2.38
N LEU A 160 -11.88 20.47 2.05
CA LEU A 160 -10.81 19.64 2.60
C LEU A 160 -9.43 20.15 2.12
N PRO A 161 -8.38 20.02 2.94
CA PRO A 161 -7.03 20.28 2.46
C PRO A 161 -6.71 19.30 1.33
N GLU A 162 -6.01 19.80 0.31
CA GLU A 162 -5.59 18.97 -0.82
C GLU A 162 -4.51 17.99 -0.40
N ASP A 163 -3.51 18.48 0.32
CA ASP A 163 -2.39 17.73 0.87
C ASP A 163 -2.32 17.79 2.39
N VAL A 164 -1.68 16.78 2.97
CA VAL A 164 -1.43 16.66 4.40
C VAL A 164 -0.01 16.13 4.64
N SER A 165 0.55 16.49 5.79
CA SER A 165 1.86 16.05 6.26
C SER A 165 1.73 15.45 7.65
N TRP A 166 2.72 14.65 8.05
CA TRP A 166 2.82 14.15 9.43
C TRP A 166 3.60 15.17 10.29
N PRO A 167 3.19 15.43 11.55
CA PRO A 167 4.10 16.04 12.52
C PRO A 167 5.38 15.21 12.72
N GLU A 168 6.42 15.88 13.26
CA GLU A 168 7.68 15.24 13.65
C GLU A 168 7.43 14.04 14.58
N GLY A 169 8.20 12.97 14.39
CA GLY A 169 8.06 11.70 15.12
C GLY A 169 7.18 10.66 14.42
N GLY A 170 6.27 11.07 13.53
CA GLY A 170 5.51 10.11 12.72
C GLY A 170 4.62 9.17 13.52
N PHE A 171 4.58 7.89 13.13
CA PHE A 171 3.79 6.84 13.77
C PHE A 171 4.24 6.57 15.20
N HIS A 172 3.32 6.70 16.16
CA HIS A 172 3.61 6.45 17.57
C HIS A 172 2.34 6.05 18.35
N PRO A 173 1.90 4.78 18.28
CA PRO A 173 0.61 4.36 18.85
C PRO A 173 0.58 4.50 20.38
N LYS A 174 1.73 4.38 21.06
CA LYS A 174 1.83 4.63 22.52
C LYS A 174 1.51 6.07 22.92
N GLU A 175 1.75 7.02 22.02
CA GLU A 175 1.37 8.43 22.16
C GLU A 175 0.06 8.76 21.43
N ARG A 176 -0.68 7.74 21.00
CA ARG A 176 -1.94 7.83 20.26
C ARG A 176 -1.82 8.53 18.91
N ILE A 177 -0.69 8.32 18.23
CA ILE A 177 -0.46 8.78 16.85
C ILE A 177 -0.52 7.55 15.94
N TYR A 178 -1.61 7.41 15.20
CA TYR A 178 -1.94 6.24 14.38
C TYR A 178 -1.84 6.55 12.88
N LEU A 179 -1.94 5.52 12.04
CA LEU A 179 -1.83 5.69 10.59
C LEU A 179 -3.08 6.38 10.03
N PRO A 180 -2.98 7.59 9.43
CA PRO A 180 -4.13 8.25 8.83
C PRO A 180 -4.59 7.49 7.58
N MET A 181 -5.91 7.41 7.40
CA MET A 181 -6.53 6.72 6.28
C MET A 181 -7.64 7.56 5.66
N SER A 182 -7.93 7.32 4.38
CA SER A 182 -8.96 8.06 3.66
C SER A 182 -9.69 7.19 2.64
N TYR A 183 -10.88 7.64 2.30
CA TYR A 183 -11.68 7.14 1.18
C TYR A 183 -12.51 8.28 0.60
N VAL A 184 -12.63 8.31 -0.73
CA VAL A 184 -13.57 9.18 -1.43
C VAL A 184 -14.22 8.44 -2.58
N GLU A 185 -15.52 8.64 -2.76
CA GLU A 185 -16.27 8.06 -3.87
C GLU A 185 -17.47 8.94 -4.23
N THR A 186 -17.84 8.94 -5.52
CA THR A 186 -19.15 9.41 -5.96
C THR A 186 -20.10 8.21 -6.02
N TRP A 187 -21.19 8.25 -5.27
CA TRP A 187 -22.11 7.15 -5.08
C TRP A 187 -23.53 7.54 -5.53
N GLU A 188 -24.12 6.77 -6.44
CA GLU A 188 -25.49 6.98 -6.89
C GLU A 188 -26.47 6.19 -6.00
N VAL A 189 -27.27 6.91 -5.20
CA VAL A 189 -28.22 6.31 -4.27
C VAL A 189 -29.57 6.13 -4.96
N SER A 190 -29.88 4.90 -5.36
CA SER A 190 -31.14 4.59 -6.07
C SER A 190 -32.11 3.69 -5.30
N SER A 191 -31.61 2.88 -4.37
CA SER A 191 -32.37 1.88 -3.61
C SER A 191 -31.72 1.63 -2.26
N SER A 192 -32.45 0.96 -1.35
CA SER A 192 -31.87 0.51 -0.09
C SER A 192 -30.69 -0.43 -0.33
N VAL A 193 -29.57 -0.19 0.37
CA VAL A 193 -28.31 -0.91 0.13
C VAL A 193 -27.38 -0.79 1.33
N LYS A 194 -26.61 -1.85 1.56
CA LYS A 194 -25.43 -1.84 2.42
C LYS A 194 -24.23 -1.29 1.67
N LYS A 195 -23.75 -0.12 2.05
CA LYS A 195 -22.60 0.53 1.38
C LYS A 195 -21.29 0.19 2.10
N ARG A 196 -20.36 -0.41 1.37
CA ARG A 196 -19.00 -0.70 1.85
C ARG A 196 -18.04 0.43 1.55
N ILE A 197 -17.15 0.67 2.50
CA ILE A 197 -16.08 1.66 2.45
C ILE A 197 -14.80 0.98 2.89
N GLU A 198 -13.77 1.03 2.05
CA GLU A 198 -12.45 0.47 2.34
C GLU A 198 -11.43 1.61 2.46
N LEU A 199 -11.03 1.89 3.69
CA LEU A 199 -10.08 2.94 3.99
C LEU A 199 -8.68 2.57 3.48
N THR A 200 -8.04 3.50 2.78
CA THR A 200 -6.66 3.34 2.31
C THR A 200 -5.73 4.16 3.20
N ARG A 201 -4.70 3.53 3.77
CA ARG A 201 -3.65 4.23 4.52
C ARG A 201 -2.95 5.26 3.63
N LEU A 202 -2.62 6.42 4.19
CA LEU A 202 -1.96 7.50 3.46
C LEU A 202 -0.45 7.28 3.27
N VAL A 203 0.12 6.36 4.03
CA VAL A 203 1.55 6.02 4.05
C VAL A 203 1.76 4.59 3.59
N SER A 204 3.02 4.29 3.27
CA SER A 204 3.52 2.93 3.09
C SER A 204 4.60 2.64 4.10
N ARG A 205 4.82 1.35 4.35
CA ARG A 205 5.77 0.86 5.32
C ARG A 205 6.96 0.21 4.61
N LEU A 206 8.17 0.54 5.06
CA LEU A 206 9.46 0.13 4.50
C LEU A 206 10.30 -0.58 5.56
N GLN A 207 10.99 -1.65 5.17
CA GLN A 207 12.04 -2.27 5.97
C GLN A 207 13.23 -2.61 5.09
N VAL A 208 14.43 -2.46 5.64
CA VAL A 208 15.68 -2.85 5.00
C VAL A 208 16.29 -4.01 5.77
N GLU A 209 16.68 -5.07 5.05
CA GLU A 209 17.52 -6.13 5.57
C GLU A 209 18.90 -6.05 4.93
N VAL A 210 19.96 -6.13 5.73
CA VAL A 210 21.35 -6.18 5.26
C VAL A 210 21.96 -7.50 5.69
N THR A 211 22.42 -8.30 4.73
CA THR A 211 23.08 -9.58 4.96
C THR A 211 24.57 -9.47 4.64
N ASN A 212 25.43 -9.83 5.60
CA ASN A 212 26.87 -9.94 5.35
C ASN A 212 27.20 -11.32 4.76
N ALA A 213 27.50 -11.35 3.46
CA ALA A 213 27.95 -12.53 2.73
C ALA A 213 29.44 -12.48 2.38
N THR A 214 30.21 -11.72 3.16
CA THR A 214 31.68 -11.66 3.09
C THR A 214 32.33 -12.57 4.13
N ASN A 215 33.61 -12.87 3.95
CA ASN A 215 34.40 -13.70 4.87
C ASN A 215 35.05 -12.91 6.02
N HIS A 216 34.66 -11.66 6.22
CA HIS A 216 35.20 -10.79 7.27
C HIS A 216 34.08 -10.00 7.95
N GLU A 217 34.39 -9.39 9.08
CA GLU A 217 33.43 -8.58 9.83
C GLU A 217 33.12 -7.30 9.05
N LEU A 218 31.85 -6.93 9.01
CA LEU A 218 31.38 -5.73 8.34
C LEU A 218 30.71 -4.81 9.35
N GLN A 219 31.25 -3.62 9.55
CA GLN A 219 30.56 -2.57 10.27
C GLN A 219 29.63 -1.82 9.32
N LEU A 220 28.36 -1.69 9.67
CA LEU A 220 27.42 -0.75 9.07
C LEU A 220 27.57 0.59 9.80
N ASP A 221 27.98 1.61 9.06
CA ASP A 221 28.21 2.96 9.54
C ASP A 221 27.04 3.89 9.23
N GLY A 222 26.33 3.65 8.12
CA GLY A 222 25.17 4.42 7.68
C GLY A 222 24.31 3.65 6.67
N LEU A 223 23.00 3.84 6.73
CA LEU A 223 22.05 3.21 5.80
C LEU A 223 20.84 4.13 5.60
N THR A 224 20.82 4.85 4.49
CA THR A 224 19.73 5.78 4.17
C THR A 224 19.11 5.48 2.82
N LEU A 225 17.79 5.67 2.69
CA LEU A 225 17.05 5.53 1.43
C LEU A 225 16.17 6.75 1.23
N GLY A 226 16.09 7.27 0.00
CA GLY A 226 15.25 8.42 -0.27
C GLY A 226 15.53 9.12 -1.60
N SER A 227 14.97 10.31 -1.84
CA SER A 227 14.21 11.15 -0.91
C SER A 227 12.70 10.89 -0.98
N PHE A 228 12.02 10.73 0.14
CA PHE A 228 10.56 10.58 0.17
C PHE A 228 9.88 11.91 0.37
N ASN A 229 8.71 12.09 -0.22
CA ASN A 229 7.86 13.25 0.02
C ASN A 229 7.52 13.38 1.51
N ASN A 230 7.50 14.62 2.02
CA ASN A 230 7.08 14.92 3.39
C ASN A 230 5.57 15.16 3.55
N ARG A 231 4.83 15.00 2.46
CA ARG A 231 3.38 15.23 2.38
C ARG A 231 2.76 14.37 1.28
N THR A 232 1.45 14.19 1.35
CA THR A 232 0.68 13.37 0.41
C THR A 232 -0.69 13.99 0.16
N LEU A 233 -1.35 13.61 -0.94
CA LEU A 233 -2.74 13.99 -1.18
C LEU A 233 -3.65 13.35 -0.13
N LEU A 234 -4.58 14.11 0.45
CA LEU A 234 -5.49 13.57 1.47
C LEU A 234 -6.34 12.42 0.91
N LEU A 235 -6.90 12.59 -0.29
CA LEU A 235 -7.92 11.70 -0.86
C LEU A 235 -7.39 10.80 -2.01
N GLY A 236 -6.07 10.68 -2.14
CA GLY A 236 -5.44 9.93 -3.23
C GLY A 236 -5.44 10.65 -4.58
N GLY A 237 -4.95 9.96 -5.61
CA GLY A 237 -4.76 10.49 -6.95
C GLY A 237 -3.38 10.11 -7.51
N SER A 238 -2.96 10.78 -8.59
CA SER A 238 -1.60 10.65 -9.10
C SER A 238 -0.59 11.18 -8.09
N ILE A 239 0.50 10.43 -7.88
CA ILE A 239 1.60 10.85 -7.01
C ILE A 239 2.13 12.20 -7.49
N LYS A 240 2.16 13.18 -6.59
CA LYS A 240 2.73 14.49 -6.86
C LYS A 240 4.19 14.55 -6.43
N ASP A 241 4.98 15.22 -7.25
CA ASP A 241 6.36 15.56 -6.92
C ASP A 241 6.38 16.84 -6.08
N TRP A 242 6.68 16.71 -4.78
CA TRP A 242 6.70 17.84 -3.85
C TRP A 242 8.13 18.35 -3.64
N SER A 243 8.30 19.65 -3.42
CA SER A 243 9.62 20.23 -3.13
C SER A 243 10.18 19.82 -1.77
N GLY A 244 9.32 19.42 -0.83
CA GLY A 244 9.72 18.95 0.49
C GLY A 244 9.93 17.45 0.49
N LYS A 245 11.20 17.02 0.54
CA LYS A 245 11.58 15.62 0.59
C LYS A 245 12.62 15.36 1.67
N SER A 246 12.68 14.13 2.17
CA SER A 246 13.63 13.70 3.19
C SER A 246 14.05 12.25 2.96
N ASP A 247 15.31 11.97 3.28
CA ASP A 247 15.79 10.59 3.33
C ASP A 247 15.40 9.96 4.66
N VAL A 248 15.23 8.64 4.65
CA VAL A 248 14.95 7.84 5.85
C VAL A 248 16.24 7.15 6.26
N ASP A 249 16.65 7.35 7.50
CA ASP A 249 17.75 6.64 8.13
C ASP A 249 17.22 5.35 8.76
N PHE A 250 17.74 4.22 8.30
CA PHE A 250 17.38 2.90 8.79
C PHE A 250 18.32 2.39 9.86
N LEU A 251 19.41 3.09 10.19
CA LEU A 251 20.45 2.64 11.10
C LEU A 251 20.62 3.63 12.28
N PRO A 252 19.83 3.50 13.36
CA PRO A 252 19.88 4.44 14.48
C PRO A 252 21.21 4.42 15.26
N ALA A 253 21.98 3.34 15.12
CA ALA A 253 23.32 3.21 15.66
C ALA A 253 24.13 2.23 14.83
N LYS A 254 25.46 2.43 14.78
CA LYS A 254 26.38 1.52 14.08
C LYS A 254 26.16 0.07 14.49
N LYS A 255 26.23 -0.83 13.52
CA LYS A 255 26.01 -2.27 13.74
C LYS A 255 27.15 -3.08 13.12
N THR A 256 27.75 -3.97 13.90
CA THR A 256 28.70 -4.96 13.36
C THR A 256 27.96 -6.21 12.97
N LEU A 257 28.19 -6.68 11.74
CA LEU A 257 27.77 -7.96 11.20
C LEU A 257 28.96 -8.91 11.17
N GLN A 258 28.77 -10.11 11.69
CA GLN A 258 29.78 -11.14 11.76
C GLN A 258 30.13 -11.68 10.36
N PRO A 259 31.35 -12.21 10.17
CA PRO A 259 31.73 -12.86 8.93
C PRO A 259 30.79 -14.03 8.63
N MET A 260 30.61 -14.30 7.35
CA MET A 260 29.89 -15.48 6.91
C MET A 260 30.59 -16.76 7.39
N GLY A 261 29.86 -17.54 8.19
CA GLY A 261 30.23 -18.90 8.61
C GLY A 261 29.18 -19.91 8.13
N ASP A 262 28.82 -20.87 8.98
CA ASP A 262 27.74 -21.83 8.68
C ASP A 262 26.35 -21.17 8.61
N LYS A 263 26.22 -19.95 9.15
CA LYS A 263 25.03 -19.11 9.07
C LYS A 263 25.42 -17.68 8.68
N LEU A 264 24.54 -17.03 7.93
CA LEU A 264 24.67 -15.63 7.56
C LEU A 264 24.22 -14.75 8.74
N ASP A 265 25.00 -13.70 9.03
CA ASP A 265 24.58 -12.66 9.97
C ASP A 265 23.83 -11.55 9.25
N LYS A 266 22.79 -11.04 9.90
CA LYS A 266 21.81 -10.15 9.30
C LYS A 266 21.47 -8.99 10.22
N TYR A 267 21.31 -7.82 9.62
CA TYR A 267 20.67 -6.67 10.24
C TYR A 267 19.30 -6.47 9.61
N THR A 268 18.26 -6.37 10.42
CA THR A 268 16.91 -6.00 9.98
C THR A 268 16.56 -4.68 10.64
N SER A 269 16.21 -3.67 9.85
CA SER A 269 15.80 -2.38 10.36
C SER A 269 14.44 -2.46 11.06
N GLU A 270 14.15 -1.47 11.89
CA GLU A 270 12.77 -1.17 12.27
C GLU A 270 11.94 -0.81 11.03
N TRP A 271 10.62 -0.91 11.16
CA TRP A 271 9.70 -0.46 10.13
C TRP A 271 9.61 1.07 10.08
N MET A 272 9.75 1.62 8.88
CA MET A 272 9.67 3.05 8.63
C MET A 272 8.45 3.38 7.78
N TYR A 273 7.80 4.52 8.04
CA TYR A 273 6.62 4.96 7.29
C TYR A 273 6.96 6.15 6.39
N VAL A 274 6.58 6.06 5.12
CA VAL A 274 6.82 7.12 4.15
C VAL A 274 5.55 7.46 3.37
N PHE A 275 5.47 8.69 2.91
CA PHE A 275 4.43 9.09 1.96
C PHE A 275 4.74 8.61 0.55
N GLU A 276 3.69 8.52 -0.25
CA GLU A 276 3.83 8.20 -1.66
C GLU A 276 4.76 9.18 -2.38
N SER A 277 5.64 8.64 -3.21
CA SER A 277 6.75 9.38 -3.81
C SER A 277 7.08 8.82 -5.19
N SER A 278 7.50 9.70 -6.09
CA SER A 278 7.94 9.34 -7.44
C SER A 278 9.31 9.97 -7.71
N MET A 279 10.23 9.19 -8.23
CA MET A 279 11.61 9.57 -8.53
C MET A 279 12.01 9.08 -9.91
N GLN A 280 12.51 9.99 -10.75
CA GLN A 280 12.89 9.68 -12.13
C GLN A 280 13.92 8.56 -12.22
N ASP A 281 14.94 8.59 -11.37
CA ASP A 281 16.07 7.65 -11.39
C ASP A 281 16.00 6.62 -10.25
N GLY A 282 14.83 6.48 -9.61
CA GLY A 282 14.64 5.67 -8.41
C GLY A 282 15.10 6.33 -7.11
N PHE A 283 14.94 5.61 -6.01
CA PHE A 283 15.31 6.09 -4.67
C PHE A 283 16.78 5.80 -4.42
N LYS A 284 17.53 6.85 -4.09
CA LYS A 284 18.94 6.79 -3.73
C LYS A 284 19.08 6.05 -2.40
N LEU A 285 19.85 4.98 -2.42
CA LEU A 285 20.37 4.27 -1.27
C LEU A 285 21.79 4.79 -1.02
N ASP A 286 22.04 5.36 0.15
CA ASP A 286 23.38 5.64 0.64
C ASP A 286 23.75 4.61 1.71
N PHE A 287 24.81 3.85 1.43
CA PHE A 287 25.21 2.71 2.22
C PHE A 287 26.67 2.85 2.62
N GLU A 288 26.92 3.06 3.91
CA GLU A 288 28.26 3.27 4.46
C GLU A 288 28.63 2.07 5.32
N THR A 289 29.79 1.49 5.04
CA THR A 289 30.32 0.32 5.70
C THR A 289 31.84 0.37 5.85
N THR A 290 32.33 -0.30 6.89
CA THR A 290 33.76 -0.50 7.12
C THR A 290 34.06 -1.98 7.33
N SER A 291 34.85 -2.57 6.45
CA SER A 291 35.44 -3.90 6.61
C SER A 291 36.42 -3.90 7.79
N GLN A 292 36.22 -4.83 8.74
CA GLN A 292 37.04 -4.95 9.95
C GLN A 292 38.03 -6.12 9.87
N GLY A 293 39.13 -5.97 10.61
CA GLY A 293 40.19 -6.97 10.69
C GLY A 293 41.27 -6.82 9.60
N ASN A 294 42.07 -7.87 9.41
CA ASN A 294 43.11 -7.91 8.40
C ASN A 294 42.51 -8.27 7.03
N VAL A 295 41.94 -7.28 6.36
CA VAL A 295 41.40 -7.41 5.00
C VAL A 295 42.43 -7.02 3.94
N TYR A 296 42.31 -7.59 2.74
CA TYR A 296 43.24 -7.37 1.62
C TYR A 296 42.75 -6.31 0.62
N HIS A 297 41.73 -5.54 0.99
CA HIS A 297 41.10 -4.48 0.20
C HIS A 297 40.90 -3.21 1.03
N ASP A 298 40.49 -2.13 0.39
CA ASP A 298 40.16 -0.87 1.07
C ASP A 298 39.03 -1.08 2.10
N PRO A 299 39.16 -0.58 3.34
CA PRO A 299 38.12 -0.76 4.37
C PRO A 299 36.71 -0.33 3.95
N GLU A 300 36.57 0.65 3.06
CA GLU A 300 35.27 1.20 2.65
C GLU A 300 34.77 0.63 1.30
N MET A 301 35.42 -0.41 0.77
CA MET A 301 35.13 -0.98 -0.55
C MET A 301 33.66 -1.40 -0.76
N HIS A 302 32.98 -1.81 0.31
CA HIS A 302 31.59 -2.25 0.26
C HIS A 302 30.58 -1.10 0.40
N SER A 303 31.07 0.11 0.65
CA SER A 303 30.26 1.32 0.71
C SER A 303 29.89 1.85 -0.67
N GLY A 304 28.87 2.69 -0.71
CA GLY A 304 28.60 3.56 -1.82
C GLY A 304 27.12 3.86 -1.99
N THR A 305 26.85 4.65 -3.03
CA THR A 305 25.50 5.01 -3.42
C THR A 305 24.99 4.09 -4.52
N ARG A 306 23.72 3.67 -4.44
CA ARG A 306 22.97 3.03 -5.53
C ARG A 306 21.58 3.65 -5.64
N SER A 307 20.85 3.35 -6.71
CA SER A 307 19.45 3.72 -6.83
C SER A 307 18.58 2.47 -7.04
N THR A 308 17.39 2.47 -6.49
CA THR A 308 16.40 1.41 -6.75
C THR A 308 15.96 1.46 -8.21
N LYS A 309 15.66 0.29 -8.79
CA LYS A 309 14.97 0.25 -10.11
C LYS A 309 13.53 0.77 -10.01
N ASN A 310 12.89 0.57 -8.85
CA ASN A 310 11.56 1.09 -8.62
C ASN A 310 11.60 2.61 -8.49
N THR A 311 10.76 3.30 -9.26
CA THR A 311 10.66 4.76 -9.32
C THR A 311 9.48 5.29 -8.53
N GLU A 312 8.58 4.43 -8.05
CA GLU A 312 7.38 4.85 -7.34
C GLU A 312 7.17 4.08 -6.04
N VAL A 313 6.93 4.81 -4.96
CA VAL A 313 6.34 4.26 -3.74
C VAL A 313 4.92 4.78 -3.67
N LYS A 314 3.95 3.87 -3.82
CA LYS A 314 2.52 4.17 -3.64
C LYS A 314 2.16 4.07 -2.17
N ARG A 315 1.08 4.72 -1.71
CA ARG A 315 0.51 4.58 -0.35
C ARG A 315 -0.11 3.19 -0.11
N ASN A 316 -0.29 2.78 1.15
CA ASN A 316 -0.87 1.49 1.56
C ASN A 316 -0.15 0.25 0.99
N HIS A 317 1.18 0.29 0.93
CA HIS A 317 2.02 -0.82 0.48
C HIS A 317 3.09 -1.15 1.53
N ILE A 318 3.54 -2.40 1.52
CA ILE A 318 4.69 -2.87 2.29
C ILE A 318 5.84 -3.09 1.32
N TRP A 319 7.00 -2.53 1.64
CA TRP A 319 8.19 -2.56 0.81
C TRP A 319 9.38 -3.10 1.62
N ASN A 320 9.98 -4.18 1.13
CA ASN A 320 11.17 -4.77 1.72
C ASN A 320 12.35 -4.60 0.77
N LEU A 321 13.44 -4.03 1.25
CA LEU A 321 14.69 -3.91 0.52
C LEU A 321 15.73 -4.83 1.15
N ASN A 322 16.11 -5.88 0.42
CA ASN A 322 17.12 -6.84 0.87
C ASN A 322 18.46 -6.52 0.21
N LEU A 323 19.46 -6.16 1.01
CA LEU A 323 20.81 -5.83 0.61
C LEU A 323 21.75 -6.97 0.98
N TRP A 324 22.55 -7.40 0.01
CA TRP A 324 23.54 -8.46 0.17
C TRP A 324 24.92 -7.89 -0.10
N VAL A 325 25.79 -7.93 0.92
CA VAL A 325 27.17 -7.49 0.78
C VAL A 325 28.03 -8.71 0.50
N CYS A 326 28.44 -8.85 -0.76
CA CYS A 326 29.23 -9.99 -1.23
C CYS A 326 30.67 -9.56 -1.54
N GLY A 327 31.63 -10.46 -1.32
CA GLY A 327 33.03 -10.25 -1.73
C GLY A 327 33.33 -10.62 -3.20
N TYR A 328 32.35 -11.19 -3.88
CA TYR A 328 32.48 -11.75 -5.22
C TYR A 328 31.28 -11.35 -6.09
N THR A 329 31.51 -11.35 -7.40
CA THR A 329 30.47 -11.26 -8.43
C THR A 329 30.38 -12.57 -9.17
N LEU A 330 29.18 -12.90 -9.65
CA LEU A 330 28.90 -14.13 -10.36
C LEU A 330 28.13 -13.79 -11.64
N THR A 331 28.61 -14.32 -12.77
CA THR A 331 27.86 -14.28 -14.03
C THR A 331 26.97 -15.51 -14.13
N LEU A 332 25.70 -15.30 -14.50
CA LEU A 332 24.74 -16.38 -14.76
C LEU A 332 24.18 -16.22 -16.18
N LYS A 333 23.98 -17.33 -16.88
CA LYS A 333 23.31 -17.35 -18.18
C LYS A 333 22.00 -18.12 -18.06
N LEU A 334 20.88 -17.47 -18.36
CA LEU A 334 19.56 -18.07 -18.34
C LEU A 334 19.12 -18.46 -19.75
N GLU A 335 18.68 -19.69 -19.92
CA GLU A 335 18.05 -20.19 -21.14
C GLU A 335 16.67 -20.77 -20.79
N GLY A 336 15.64 -20.33 -21.51
CA GLY A 336 14.27 -20.81 -21.37
C GLY A 336 13.81 -21.54 -22.62
N GLU A 337 13.07 -22.62 -22.44
CA GLU A 337 12.45 -23.40 -23.51
C GLU A 337 10.93 -23.25 -23.44
N ASN A 338 10.32 -22.64 -24.46
CA ASN A 338 8.87 -22.60 -24.60
C ASN A 338 8.43 -23.64 -25.63
N PRO A 339 7.98 -24.84 -25.23
CA PRO A 339 7.49 -25.84 -26.16
C PRO A 339 6.11 -25.40 -26.71
N PRO A 340 5.96 -25.13 -28.02
CA PRO A 340 4.63 -24.90 -28.58
C PRO A 340 3.83 -26.20 -28.66
N ILE A 341 2.50 -26.09 -28.67
CA ILE A 341 1.63 -27.23 -28.98
C ILE A 341 1.84 -27.60 -30.46
N GLY A 342 2.57 -28.70 -30.71
CA GLY A 342 2.73 -29.28 -32.05
C GLY A 342 3.85 -28.69 -32.93
N GLY A 343 4.85 -28.00 -32.35
CA GLY A 343 5.99 -27.42 -33.08
C GLY A 343 7.34 -27.55 -32.35
N TYR A 344 8.40 -26.95 -32.91
CA TYR A 344 9.73 -26.89 -32.28
C TYR A 344 9.77 -25.84 -31.17
N PRO A 345 10.50 -26.09 -30.06
CA PRO A 345 10.58 -25.16 -28.93
C PRO A 345 11.14 -23.80 -29.37
N VAL A 346 10.52 -22.74 -28.85
CA VAL A 346 11.07 -21.37 -28.96
C VAL A 346 12.04 -21.18 -27.81
N MET A 347 13.30 -20.92 -28.14
CA MET A 347 14.37 -20.71 -27.17
C MET A 347 14.51 -19.22 -26.87
N THR A 348 14.50 -18.87 -25.59
CA THR A 348 14.85 -17.54 -25.10
C THR A 348 16.16 -17.62 -24.33
N TRP A 349 17.06 -16.64 -24.50
CA TRP A 349 18.30 -16.59 -23.74
C TRP A 349 18.55 -15.18 -23.22
N GLU A 350 19.09 -15.10 -22.01
CA GLU A 350 19.50 -13.85 -21.36
C GLU A 350 20.81 -14.09 -20.62
N GLU A 351 21.82 -13.26 -20.90
CA GLU A 351 22.99 -13.13 -20.01
C GLU A 351 22.58 -12.21 -18.86
N MET A 352 22.49 -12.78 -17.65
CA MET A 352 21.98 -12.07 -16.50
C MET A 352 23.04 -11.04 -16.07
N LYS A 353 22.75 -9.75 -16.28
CA LYS A 353 23.56 -8.65 -15.71
C LYS A 353 23.26 -8.56 -14.23
N GLY A 354 23.93 -9.40 -13.45
CA GLY A 354 23.69 -9.61 -12.03
C GLY A 354 22.99 -10.95 -11.77
N LEU A 355 22.33 -11.06 -10.62
CA LEU A 355 21.70 -12.31 -10.17
C LEU A 355 20.19 -12.38 -10.48
N SER A 356 19.69 -11.50 -11.37
CA SER A 356 18.28 -11.47 -11.75
C SER A 356 18.09 -11.56 -13.26
N GLY A 357 17.09 -12.31 -13.69
CA GLY A 357 16.78 -12.55 -15.10
C GLY A 357 15.29 -12.86 -15.29
N THR A 358 14.84 -12.82 -16.53
CA THR A 358 13.43 -12.95 -16.90
C THR A 358 13.22 -14.21 -17.74
N LEU A 359 12.31 -15.07 -17.29
CA LEU A 359 11.85 -16.23 -18.03
C LEU A 359 10.51 -15.89 -18.70
N TYR A 360 10.51 -15.85 -20.02
CA TYR A 360 9.32 -15.55 -20.81
C TYR A 360 8.52 -16.84 -21.07
N GLY A 361 7.21 -16.83 -20.86
CA GLY A 361 6.31 -17.94 -21.21
C GLY A 361 6.35 -19.18 -20.29
N GLY A 362 7.32 -19.25 -19.37
CA GLY A 362 7.51 -20.37 -18.45
C GLY A 362 8.22 -21.56 -19.11
N GLY A 363 7.93 -22.78 -18.63
CA GLY A 363 8.50 -24.01 -19.20
C GLY A 363 9.86 -24.40 -18.60
N PRO A 364 10.53 -25.43 -19.19
CA PRO A 364 11.89 -25.80 -18.80
C PRO A 364 12.85 -24.62 -18.94
N PHE A 365 13.77 -24.51 -18.00
CA PHE A 365 14.86 -23.54 -18.08
C PHE A 365 16.15 -24.14 -17.57
N THR A 366 17.25 -23.55 -18.03
CA THR A 366 18.61 -23.85 -17.57
C THR A 366 19.28 -22.55 -17.15
N ILE A 367 19.97 -22.56 -16.01
CA ILE A 367 20.91 -21.51 -15.63
C ILE A 367 22.31 -22.11 -15.64
N GLU A 368 23.19 -21.56 -16.46
CA GLU A 368 24.61 -21.88 -16.42
C GLU A 368 25.35 -20.92 -15.49
N ILE A 369 26.06 -21.49 -14.51
CA ILE A 369 26.93 -20.77 -13.60
C ILE A 369 28.23 -20.46 -14.33
N GLY A 370 28.47 -19.18 -14.57
CA GLY A 370 29.64 -18.68 -15.28
C GLY A 370 30.81 -18.33 -14.36
N GLU A 371 31.50 -17.25 -14.69
CA GLU A 371 32.70 -16.83 -13.98
C GLU A 371 32.36 -16.23 -12.60
N LEU A 372 33.05 -16.74 -11.58
CA LEU A 372 33.11 -16.15 -10.24
C LEU A 372 34.33 -15.23 -10.21
N GLN A 373 34.11 -13.93 -10.00
CA GLN A 373 35.17 -12.92 -9.96
C GLN A 373 35.23 -12.29 -8.57
N SER A 374 36.44 -12.16 -8.01
CA SER A 374 36.60 -11.35 -6.81
C SER A 374 36.37 -9.89 -7.15
N LEU A 375 35.68 -9.18 -6.26
CA LEU A 375 35.58 -7.73 -6.39
C LEU A 375 36.92 -7.03 -6.14
N ASN A 376 37.87 -7.69 -5.46
CA ASN A 376 39.19 -7.15 -5.13
C ASN A 376 40.25 -7.74 -6.07
N GLU A 377 40.99 -6.88 -6.78
CA GLU A 377 42.10 -7.29 -7.65
C GLU A 377 43.19 -8.09 -6.90
N GLY A 378 43.31 -7.93 -5.58
CA GLY A 378 44.28 -8.64 -4.73
C GLY A 378 43.79 -9.95 -4.11
N THR A 379 42.49 -10.29 -4.20
CA THR A 379 41.94 -11.51 -3.60
C THR A 379 41.71 -12.56 -4.69
N PRO A 380 42.49 -13.65 -4.74
CA PRO A 380 42.26 -14.70 -5.72
C PRO A 380 40.94 -15.42 -5.42
N VAL A 381 40.26 -15.83 -6.50
CA VAL A 381 39.11 -16.73 -6.40
C VAL A 381 39.63 -18.10 -5.95
N PRO A 382 39.06 -18.71 -4.89
CA PRO A 382 39.47 -20.03 -4.44
C PRO A 382 39.32 -21.10 -5.54
N GLU A 383 40.25 -22.06 -5.58
CA GLU A 383 40.15 -23.21 -6.49
C GLU A 383 39.11 -24.23 -6.01
N ASN A 384 38.61 -25.07 -6.94
CA ASN A 384 37.69 -26.19 -6.65
C ASN A 384 36.36 -25.76 -6.01
N ILE A 385 35.71 -24.75 -6.60
CA ILE A 385 34.39 -24.30 -6.16
C ILE A 385 33.35 -25.41 -6.38
N GLN A 386 32.62 -25.72 -5.32
CA GLN A 386 31.44 -26.57 -5.32
C GLN A 386 30.20 -25.70 -5.13
N TRP A 387 29.16 -26.01 -5.90
CA TRP A 387 27.91 -25.27 -5.88
C TRP A 387 26.82 -26.08 -5.18
N SER A 388 25.96 -25.39 -4.44
CA SER A 388 24.75 -25.97 -3.85
C SER A 388 23.61 -24.96 -3.83
N ILE A 389 22.37 -25.44 -3.92
CA ILE A 389 21.17 -24.64 -3.71
C ILE A 389 20.69 -24.90 -2.28
N GLU A 390 20.51 -23.83 -1.50
CA GLU A 390 19.92 -23.93 -0.17
C GLU A 390 18.42 -24.23 -0.32
N SER A 391 18.00 -25.49 -0.14
CA SER A 391 16.63 -25.93 -0.46
C SER A 391 15.53 -25.18 0.29
N GLU A 392 15.79 -24.76 1.53
CA GLU A 392 14.85 -23.97 2.34
C GLU A 392 14.79 -22.50 1.94
N SER A 393 15.68 -22.05 1.05
CA SER A 393 15.71 -20.66 0.56
C SER A 393 14.87 -20.42 -0.70
N VAL A 394 14.24 -21.45 -1.26
CA VAL A 394 13.43 -21.33 -2.47
C VAL A 394 12.09 -20.68 -2.11
N GLU A 395 12.02 -19.37 -2.29
CA GLU A 395 10.82 -18.58 -2.09
C GLU A 395 9.91 -18.67 -3.32
N ASN A 396 8.60 -18.81 -3.08
CA ASN A 396 7.59 -19.01 -4.11
C ASN A 396 7.80 -20.28 -4.96
N SER A 397 8.17 -21.38 -4.28
CA SER A 397 8.42 -22.69 -4.89
C SER A 397 7.23 -23.24 -5.70
N GLU A 398 6.01 -22.78 -5.44
CA GLU A 398 4.79 -23.10 -6.20
C GLU A 398 4.81 -22.58 -7.65
N LEU A 399 5.72 -21.65 -7.98
CA LEU A 399 5.99 -21.28 -9.38
C LEU A 399 6.77 -22.35 -10.12
N LEU A 400 7.36 -23.31 -9.41
CA LEU A 400 8.06 -24.44 -10.00
C LEU A 400 7.13 -25.65 -10.14
N ILE A 401 7.17 -26.29 -11.31
CA ILE A 401 6.50 -27.57 -11.56
C ILE A 401 7.29 -28.71 -10.90
N ASP A 402 8.62 -28.59 -10.86
CA ASP A 402 9.55 -29.57 -10.29
C ASP A 402 10.62 -28.85 -9.46
N LYS A 403 11.27 -29.55 -8.52
CA LYS A 403 12.37 -28.97 -7.73
C LYS A 403 13.52 -28.53 -8.64
N LEU A 404 14.27 -27.51 -8.19
CA LEU A 404 15.52 -27.14 -8.85
C LEU A 404 16.54 -28.28 -8.72
N GLU A 405 17.17 -28.62 -9.82
CA GLU A 405 18.24 -29.62 -9.88
C GLU A 405 19.55 -28.93 -10.24
N LEU A 406 20.58 -29.15 -9.45
CA LEU A 406 21.93 -28.64 -9.73
C LEU A 406 22.85 -29.82 -10.03
N THR A 407 23.51 -29.77 -11.19
CA THR A 407 24.58 -30.71 -11.57
C THR A 407 25.79 -29.90 -12.01
N ASP A 408 26.91 -30.04 -11.31
CA ASP A 408 28.14 -29.27 -11.52
C ASP A 408 27.89 -27.74 -11.51
N THR A 409 27.84 -27.12 -12.68
CA THR A 409 27.62 -25.67 -12.88
C THR A 409 26.27 -25.36 -13.51
N THR A 410 25.41 -26.35 -13.70
CA THR A 410 24.15 -26.21 -14.44
C THR A 410 22.96 -26.43 -13.51
N ILE A 411 22.10 -25.42 -13.39
CA ILE A 411 20.83 -25.49 -12.66
C ILE A 411 19.71 -25.70 -13.67
N LYS A 412 18.85 -26.69 -13.43
CA LYS A 412 17.65 -26.96 -14.23
C LYS A 412 16.41 -26.79 -13.39
N GLY A 413 15.35 -26.32 -14.03
CA GLY A 413 14.03 -26.23 -13.43
C GLY A 413 12.96 -26.15 -14.49
N ARG A 414 11.70 -26.13 -14.04
CA ARG A 414 10.55 -25.89 -14.89
C ARG A 414 9.60 -24.93 -14.18
N MET A 415 9.39 -23.76 -14.77
CA MET A 415 8.50 -22.74 -14.22
C MET A 415 7.09 -22.85 -14.82
N ALA A 416 6.07 -22.53 -14.04
CA ALA A 416 4.71 -22.38 -14.52
C ALA A 416 4.63 -21.29 -15.60
N GLY A 417 3.83 -21.53 -16.64
CA GLY A 417 3.60 -20.57 -17.73
C GLY A 417 2.61 -19.44 -17.40
N HIS A 418 2.33 -19.21 -16.11
CA HIS A 418 1.43 -18.17 -15.62
C HIS A 418 1.75 -17.84 -14.16
N PRO A 419 1.35 -16.67 -13.65
CA PRO A 419 1.45 -16.34 -12.23
C PRO A 419 0.63 -17.34 -11.39
N VAL A 420 1.21 -17.83 -10.29
CA VAL A 420 0.51 -18.71 -9.33
C VAL A 420 0.24 -17.90 -8.07
N ASP A 421 -1.02 -17.79 -7.66
CA ASP A 421 -1.45 -16.99 -6.50
C ASP A 421 -0.96 -15.52 -6.54
N GLY A 422 -0.93 -14.93 -7.74
CA GLY A 422 -0.45 -13.56 -7.96
C GLY A 422 1.07 -13.39 -7.92
N LYS A 423 1.82 -14.47 -7.72
CA LYS A 423 3.28 -14.45 -7.65
C LYS A 423 3.89 -14.60 -9.03
N THR A 424 4.95 -13.83 -9.29
CA THR A 424 5.65 -13.80 -10.57
C THR A 424 7.17 -13.90 -10.41
N VAL A 425 7.65 -14.09 -9.19
CA VAL A 425 9.08 -14.04 -8.87
C VAL A 425 9.45 -15.26 -8.05
N LEU A 426 10.45 -15.99 -8.51
CA LEU A 426 11.11 -17.09 -7.79
C LEU A 426 12.47 -16.61 -7.32
N THR A 427 12.79 -16.80 -6.03
CA THR A 427 14.11 -16.46 -5.48
C THR A 427 14.70 -17.67 -4.78
N PHE A 428 16.01 -17.89 -4.92
CA PHE A 428 16.75 -18.92 -4.18
C PHE A 428 18.19 -18.49 -3.93
N LYS A 429 18.86 -19.12 -2.96
CA LYS A 429 20.27 -18.87 -2.67
C LYS A 429 21.16 -19.94 -3.30
N LEU A 430 22.08 -19.49 -4.15
CA LEU A 430 23.16 -20.29 -4.70
C LEU A 430 24.42 -20.10 -3.84
N GLN A 431 24.92 -21.18 -3.27
CA GLN A 431 26.08 -21.15 -2.37
C GLN A 431 27.33 -21.62 -3.11
N ALA A 432 28.41 -20.86 -2.97
CA ALA A 432 29.75 -21.26 -3.40
C ALA A 432 30.54 -21.75 -2.19
N THR A 433 31.04 -22.98 -2.27
CA THR A 433 31.87 -23.60 -1.23
C THR A 433 33.22 -23.98 -1.79
N SER A 434 34.29 -23.74 -1.04
CA SER A 434 35.65 -24.19 -1.35
C SER A 434 36.27 -24.81 -0.11
N ASN A 435 36.88 -26.00 -0.24
CA ASN A 435 37.49 -26.73 0.88
C ASN A 435 36.56 -26.85 2.10
N SER A 436 35.29 -27.18 1.86
CA SER A 436 34.23 -27.30 2.88
C SER A 436 33.94 -26.01 3.66
N ARG A 437 34.32 -24.84 3.14
CA ARG A 437 33.96 -23.52 3.68
C ARG A 437 33.15 -22.75 2.66
N MET A 438 32.04 -22.17 3.13
CA MET A 438 31.26 -21.24 2.32
C MET A 438 32.11 -20.00 2.04
N ILE A 439 32.23 -19.64 0.75
CA ILE A 439 33.02 -18.47 0.33
C ILE A 439 32.14 -17.31 -0.16
N SER A 440 30.93 -17.61 -0.64
CA SER A 440 29.90 -16.60 -0.93
C SER A 440 28.53 -17.23 -1.07
N VAL A 441 27.49 -16.39 -0.98
CA VAL A 441 26.09 -16.74 -1.25
C VAL A 441 25.51 -15.71 -2.20
N PHE A 442 24.82 -16.20 -3.23
CA PHE A 442 24.25 -15.39 -4.29
C PHE A 442 22.72 -15.55 -4.27
N PRO A 443 21.94 -14.50 -3.95
CA PRO A 443 20.49 -14.53 -4.10
C PRO A 443 20.13 -14.41 -5.58
N VAL A 444 19.67 -15.51 -6.18
CA VAL A 444 19.25 -15.57 -7.58
C VAL A 444 17.75 -15.35 -7.68
N THR A 445 17.32 -14.45 -8.57
CA THR A 445 15.91 -14.09 -8.77
C THR A 445 15.49 -14.28 -10.22
N LEU A 446 14.54 -15.17 -10.46
CA LEU A 446 13.90 -15.35 -11.75
C LEU A 446 12.51 -14.69 -11.76
N LYS A 447 12.24 -13.88 -12.78
CA LYS A 447 10.93 -13.26 -12.99
C LYS A 447 10.22 -13.96 -14.12
N PHE A 448 8.97 -14.34 -13.90
CA PHE A 448 8.06 -14.72 -14.95
C PHE A 448 7.59 -13.47 -15.70
N ALA A 449 7.60 -13.55 -17.03
CA ALA A 449 6.95 -12.60 -17.94
C ALA A 449 6.18 -13.35 -19.01
N GLU A 450 5.14 -12.74 -19.58
CA GLU A 450 4.42 -13.38 -20.68
C GLU A 450 5.29 -13.39 -21.94
N ILE A 451 5.14 -14.42 -22.78
CA ILE A 451 5.96 -14.55 -23.99
C ILE A 451 5.77 -13.39 -24.99
N PHE A 452 4.68 -12.64 -24.86
CA PHE A 452 4.37 -11.48 -25.70
C PHE A 452 4.97 -10.16 -25.18
N ASP A 453 5.60 -10.17 -24.00
CA ASP A 453 6.29 -9.02 -23.39
C ASP A 453 7.74 -8.87 -23.88
N LEU A 454 8.15 -9.70 -24.86
CA LEU A 454 9.53 -9.88 -25.34
C LEU A 454 9.99 -8.78 -26.31
#